data_AF-A0A1G3P083-F1
#
_entry.id   AF-A0A1G3P083-F1
#
_cell.length_a   1.000
_cell.length_b   1.000
_cell.length_c   1.000
_cell.angle_alpha   90.00
_cell.angle_beta   90.00
_cell.angle_gamma   90.00
#
_symmetry.space_group_name_H-M   'P 1'
#
loop_
_entity.id
_entity.type
_entity.pdbx_description
1 polymer ?
#
loop_
_entity_poly.entity_id
_entity_poly.type
_entity_poly.pdbx_seq_one_letter_code
_entity_poly.pdbx_strand_id
1 'polypeptide(L)'
;MFSNISPVEGKLPLRGERGILLSKYMRDMYYLVNQDLYYPANTPFSAQYFPEGITNARHEDVSLKHNIVLMGYSARNSSGDVSVPVRAVFRWTRLDNFWREVSVMDIASYREMMNYRIGGDIVISRQESRLLEINTDNPEAMFAEKIETAGITAQKVSKPEFSRAAGKDDFDNNAWELIAVKLKDHNQKKRAVTIRELNNIFTEKNIDAKAVTWETFAGAMAGFIKGIRTGLFVFVSLIFIVAIIIIMNTLAMSTLERSAELGMMRAVGARRKFIGFMLLGETFTLSAIFGGLGIICGGLMSAIFSYLKLPVKNEMMQIITGNAWYAPEFTAADALTGIILLILVTVLSVIYPLRISFRISPLDAVERN
;
A
#
# COMPACT_ATOMS: atom_id res chain seq x y z
N MET A 1 3.34 13.23 -4.93
CA MET A 1 3.44 13.09 -3.46
C MET A 1 2.72 14.25 -2.76
N PHE A 2 3.05 15.51 -3.07
CA PHE A 2 2.36 16.70 -2.50
C PHE A 2 0.85 16.78 -2.77
N SER A 3 0.30 16.08 -3.77
CA SER A 3 -1.14 16.05 -4.03
C SER A 3 -1.96 15.35 -2.94
N ASN A 4 -1.33 14.58 -2.05
CA ASN A 4 -1.98 13.89 -0.93
C ASN A 4 -1.65 14.53 0.44
N ILE A 5 -1.01 15.70 0.43
CA ILE A 5 -0.56 16.40 1.63
C ILE A 5 -1.34 17.71 1.71
N SER A 6 -2.14 17.87 2.76
CA SER A 6 -2.81 19.13 3.07
C SER A 6 -2.04 19.82 4.19
N PRO A 7 -1.39 20.96 3.97
CA PRO A 7 -0.75 21.70 5.05
C PRO A 7 -1.83 22.18 6.03
N VAL A 8 -1.60 21.94 7.32
CA VAL A 8 -2.41 22.45 8.43
C VAL A 8 -1.79 23.77 8.91
N GLU A 9 -0.46 23.81 9.03
CA GLU A 9 0.33 24.99 9.40
C GLU A 9 1.59 25.08 8.53
N GLY A 10 2.04 26.31 8.28
CA GLY A 10 3.23 26.55 7.46
C GLY A 10 2.97 26.45 5.96
N LYS A 11 4.05 26.59 5.19
CA LYS A 11 4.03 26.45 3.73
C LYS A 11 4.84 25.22 3.33
N LEU A 12 4.38 24.54 2.30
CA LEU A 12 5.17 23.45 1.71
C LEU A 12 6.51 24.01 1.20
N PRO A 13 7.63 23.30 1.46
CA PRO A 13 8.96 23.76 1.09
C PRO A 13 9.11 23.85 -0.43
N LEU A 14 9.85 24.84 -0.90
CA LEU A 14 10.25 24.97 -2.30
C LEU A 14 11.34 23.93 -2.63
N ARG A 15 11.53 23.63 -3.92
CA ARG A 15 12.56 22.66 -4.35
C ARG A 15 13.94 23.08 -3.84
N GLY A 16 14.60 22.19 -3.10
CA GLY A 16 15.95 22.40 -2.57
C GLY A 16 16.00 23.00 -1.16
N GLU A 17 14.86 23.35 -0.56
CA GLU A 17 14.83 23.81 0.82
C GLU A 17 14.96 22.64 1.80
N ARG A 18 15.88 22.78 2.77
CA ARG A 18 16.03 21.83 3.87
C ARG A 18 14.92 22.00 4.91
N GLY A 19 14.40 20.88 5.39
CA GLY A 19 13.40 20.83 6.43
C GLY A 19 12.62 19.52 6.49
N ILE A 20 11.89 19.37 7.60
CA ILE A 20 10.96 18.28 7.83
C ILE A 20 9.52 18.81 7.80
N LEU A 21 8.64 18.00 7.22
CA LEU A 21 7.20 18.12 7.30
C LEU A 21 6.74 17.10 8.34
N LEU A 22 6.16 17.59 9.43
CA LEU A 22 5.62 16.76 10.48
C LEU A 22 4.14 16.48 10.21
N SER A 23 3.73 15.23 10.30
CA SER A 23 2.31 14.89 10.35
C SER A 23 1.69 15.46 11.63
N LYS A 24 0.45 15.96 11.58
CA LYS A 24 -0.27 16.48 12.77
C LYS A 24 -0.20 15.51 13.96
N TYR A 25 -0.41 14.22 13.69
CA TYR A 25 -0.37 13.19 14.71
C TYR A 25 1.00 13.05 15.38
N MET A 26 2.10 12.95 14.62
CA MET A 26 3.45 12.91 15.22
C MET A 26 3.76 14.16 16.05
N ARG A 27 3.35 15.35 15.59
CA ARG A 27 3.51 16.58 16.39
C ARG A 27 2.74 16.49 17.70
N ASP A 28 1.48 16.09 17.65
CA ASP A 28 0.63 15.95 18.84
C ASP A 28 1.21 14.86 19.78
N MET A 29 1.81 13.80 19.24
CA MET A 29 2.53 12.78 19.99
C MET A 29 3.78 13.34 20.69
N TYR A 30 4.62 14.11 19.99
CA TYR A 30 5.79 14.77 20.61
C TYR A 30 5.38 15.69 21.77
N TYR A 31 4.26 16.40 21.62
CA TYR A 31 3.72 17.22 22.70
C TYR A 31 3.23 16.36 23.89
N LEU A 32 2.54 15.27 23.64
CA LEU A 32 2.04 14.37 24.69
C LEU A 32 3.18 13.69 25.48
N VAL A 33 4.26 13.31 24.79
CA VAL A 33 5.37 12.55 25.40
C VAL A 33 6.42 13.48 26.01
N ASN A 34 6.85 14.51 25.29
CA ASN A 34 8.00 15.35 25.65
C ASN A 34 7.61 16.77 26.09
N GLN A 35 6.31 17.14 26.02
CA GLN A 35 5.84 18.52 26.21
C GLN A 35 6.48 19.54 25.25
N ASP A 36 7.06 19.04 24.16
CA ASP A 36 7.65 19.81 23.09
C ASP A 36 6.62 20.06 21.98
N LEU A 37 6.28 21.31 21.73
CA LEU A 37 5.43 21.69 20.62
C LEU A 37 6.29 22.24 19.46
N TYR A 38 6.33 21.45 18.39
CA TYR A 38 7.02 21.83 17.17
C TYR A 38 6.13 22.69 16.27
N TYR A 39 6.62 23.86 15.87
CA TYR A 39 5.89 24.77 14.98
C TYR A 39 6.76 25.31 13.85
N PRO A 40 6.17 25.70 12.71
CA PRO A 40 6.94 26.14 11.56
C PRO A 40 7.65 27.48 11.80
N ALA A 41 8.94 27.56 11.44
CA ALA A 41 9.80 28.73 11.66
C ALA A 41 9.31 30.05 11.02
N ASN A 42 8.40 29.99 10.04
CA ASN A 42 7.97 31.14 9.25
C ASN A 42 6.51 31.54 9.48
N THR A 43 5.84 31.02 10.50
CA THR A 43 4.43 31.32 10.79
C THR A 43 4.24 31.80 12.22
N PRO A 44 3.46 32.89 12.46
CA PRO A 44 3.13 33.31 13.81
C PRO A 44 2.35 32.19 14.51
N PHE A 45 2.79 31.87 15.73
CA PHE A 45 2.16 30.87 16.57
C PHE A 45 0.72 31.28 16.91
N SER A 46 -0.25 30.36 16.74
CA SER A 46 -1.65 30.58 17.11
C SER A 46 -2.13 29.45 18.01
N ALA A 47 -2.82 29.81 19.10
CA ALA A 47 -3.36 28.87 20.09
C ALA A 47 -4.42 27.90 19.51
N GLN A 48 -4.94 28.19 18.31
CA GLN A 48 -5.88 27.32 17.60
C GLN A 48 -5.26 25.97 17.17
N TYR A 49 -3.93 25.88 17.16
CA TYR A 49 -3.18 24.73 16.65
C TYR A 49 -2.77 23.73 17.72
N PHE A 50 -3.13 23.97 18.99
CA PHE A 50 -2.96 22.99 20.06
C PHE A 50 -3.77 21.71 19.79
N PRO A 51 -3.30 20.55 20.27
CA PRO A 51 -4.04 19.30 20.14
C PRO A 51 -5.44 19.42 20.76
N GLU A 52 -6.46 18.97 20.02
CA GLU A 52 -7.84 18.98 20.49
C GLU A 52 -8.00 18.04 21.70
N GLY A 53 -8.51 18.57 22.83
CA GLY A 53 -8.70 17.83 24.08
C GLY A 53 -7.73 18.16 25.21
N ILE A 54 -6.74 19.03 24.97
CA ILE A 54 -5.80 19.51 26.00
C ILE A 54 -6.08 20.99 26.27
N THR A 55 -7.27 21.28 26.79
CA THR A 55 -7.63 22.60 27.29
C THR A 55 -7.17 22.77 28.73
N ASN A 56 -6.28 23.73 28.94
CA ASN A 56 -6.11 24.54 30.16
C ASN A 56 -5.26 24.02 31.34
N ALA A 57 -4.67 22.82 31.31
CA ALA A 57 -3.96 22.30 32.51
C ALA A 57 -2.42 22.27 32.45
N ARG A 58 -1.78 22.56 31.31
CA ARG A 58 -0.31 22.43 31.15
C ARG A 58 0.30 23.49 30.21
N HIS A 59 -0.10 24.76 30.34
CA HIS A 59 0.42 25.82 29.47
C HIS A 59 1.74 26.42 29.95
N GLU A 60 2.15 26.19 31.20
CA GLU A 60 3.32 26.87 31.79
C GLU A 60 4.67 26.19 31.48
N ASP A 61 4.69 24.89 31.13
CA ASP A 61 5.92 24.13 30.84
C ASP A 61 6.08 23.71 29.36
N VAL A 62 5.34 24.34 28.44
CA VAL A 62 5.40 23.96 27.02
C VAL A 62 6.65 24.54 26.36
N SER A 63 7.54 23.64 25.94
CA SER A 63 8.75 23.99 25.21
C SER A 63 8.42 24.17 23.72
N LEU A 64 8.51 25.42 23.25
CA LEU A 64 8.25 25.80 21.85
C LEU A 64 9.53 25.61 21.03
N LYS A 65 9.51 24.67 20.08
CA LYS A 65 10.69 24.31 19.26
C LYS A 65 10.41 24.50 17.76
N HIS A 66 11.42 25.01 17.05
CA HIS A 66 11.38 25.15 15.59
C HIS A 66 12.20 24.08 14.85
N ASN A 67 13.18 23.50 15.54
CA ASN A 67 14.09 22.50 14.98
C ASN A 67 13.93 21.21 15.75
N ILE A 68 13.86 20.10 15.03
CA ILE A 68 13.91 18.76 15.60
C ILE A 68 15.32 18.21 15.42
N VAL A 69 15.87 17.59 16.46
CA VAL A 69 17.14 16.87 16.37
C VAL A 69 16.80 15.42 16.08
N LEU A 70 17.33 14.91 14.96
CA LEU A 70 17.14 13.53 14.55
C LEU A 70 18.49 12.84 14.57
N MET A 71 18.50 11.67 15.18
CA MET A 71 19.68 10.81 15.29
C MET A 71 19.51 9.69 14.27
N GLY A 72 20.41 9.65 13.28
CA GLY A 72 20.47 8.52 12.35
C GLY A 72 21.31 7.39 12.92
N TYR A 73 20.91 6.16 12.62
CA TYR A 73 21.72 4.97 12.91
C TYR A 73 22.11 4.31 11.59
N SER A 74 23.41 4.22 11.34
CA SER A 74 23.97 3.50 10.19
C SER A 74 24.66 2.22 10.66
N ALA A 75 24.65 1.17 9.82
CA ALA A 75 25.25 -0.13 10.14
C ALA A 75 26.76 -0.05 10.49
N ARG A 76 27.43 1.05 10.15
CA ARG A 76 28.83 1.35 10.52
C ARG A 76 28.98 2.14 11.84
N ASN A 77 27.94 2.12 12.69
CA ASN A 77 27.94 2.66 14.06
C ASN A 77 28.28 4.16 14.18
N SER A 78 28.12 4.94 13.10
CA SER A 78 28.22 6.39 13.15
C SER A 78 26.82 6.98 13.33
N SER A 79 26.54 7.55 14.50
CA SER A 79 25.33 8.36 14.69
C SER A 79 25.58 9.80 14.25
N GLY A 80 24.87 10.24 13.22
CA GLY A 80 24.83 11.63 12.81
C GLY A 80 23.63 12.33 13.43
N ASP A 81 23.89 13.29 14.32
CA ASP A 81 22.84 14.15 14.86
C ASP A 81 22.64 15.33 13.91
N VAL A 82 21.45 15.42 13.32
CA VAL A 82 21.10 16.51 12.40
C VAL A 82 19.94 17.30 12.98
N SER A 83 20.15 18.61 13.12
CA SER A 83 19.10 19.55 13.47
C SER A 83 18.39 20.01 12.21
N VAL A 84 17.12 19.63 12.06
CA VAL A 84 16.31 19.92 10.87
C VAL A 84 15.19 20.89 11.25
N PRO A 85 15.02 22.01 10.52
CA PRO A 85 13.92 22.94 10.77
C PRO A 85 12.58 22.33 10.36
N VAL A 86 11.56 22.50 11.20
CA VAL A 86 10.18 22.13 10.90
C VAL A 86 9.60 23.21 9.99
N ARG A 87 9.16 22.81 8.79
CA ARG A 87 8.70 23.75 7.75
C ARG A 87 7.20 23.83 7.61
N ALA A 88 6.52 22.71 7.83
CA ALA A 88 5.07 22.66 7.84
C ALA A 88 4.59 21.50 8.70
N VAL A 89 3.40 21.65 9.26
CA VAL A 89 2.63 20.56 9.84
C VAL A 89 1.55 20.22 8.85
N PHE A 90 1.37 18.95 8.53
CA PHE A 90 0.43 18.52 7.50
C PHE A 90 -0.46 17.37 7.95
N ARG A 91 -1.56 17.19 7.22
CA ARG A 91 -2.44 16.04 7.31
C ARG A 91 -2.48 15.34 5.96
N TRP A 92 -2.56 14.02 5.95
CA TRP A 92 -2.73 13.30 4.70
C TRP A 92 -4.17 13.44 4.21
N THR A 93 -4.35 13.78 2.93
CA THR A 93 -5.69 13.96 2.34
C THR A 93 -6.42 12.62 2.19
N ARG A 94 -5.68 11.54 1.95
CA ARG A 94 -6.17 10.16 1.88
C ARG A 94 -5.41 9.30 2.87
N LEU A 95 -6.12 8.36 3.48
CA LEU A 95 -5.56 7.37 4.42
C LEU A 95 -4.84 8.03 5.60
N ASP A 96 -5.38 9.12 6.13
CA ASP A 96 -4.76 9.87 7.24
C ASP A 96 -4.50 8.98 8.46
N ASN A 97 -5.48 8.18 8.87
CA ASN A 97 -5.32 7.26 9.99
C ASN A 97 -4.19 6.24 9.81
N PHE A 98 -3.88 5.84 8.56
CA PHE A 98 -2.81 4.91 8.28
C PHE A 98 -1.45 5.60 8.19
N TRP A 99 -1.38 6.73 7.48
CA TRP A 99 -0.13 7.47 7.26
C TRP A 99 0.21 8.48 8.36
N ARG A 100 -0.63 8.60 9.41
CA ARG A 100 -0.48 9.58 10.49
C ARG A 100 0.87 9.56 11.19
N GLU A 101 1.56 8.42 11.21
CA GLU A 101 2.89 8.28 11.80
C GLU A 101 4.03 8.63 10.82
N VAL A 102 3.71 8.78 9.53
CA VAL A 102 4.71 9.04 8.49
C VAL A 102 4.89 10.54 8.31
N SER A 103 6.07 11.01 8.70
CA SER A 103 6.56 12.37 8.41
C SER A 103 7.50 12.35 7.20
N VAL A 104 7.63 13.48 6.51
CA VAL A 104 8.42 13.59 5.28
C VAL A 104 9.55 14.57 5.51
N MET A 105 10.78 14.20 5.17
CA MET A 105 11.94 15.09 5.26
C MET A 105 12.64 15.25 3.92
N ASP A 106 13.44 16.31 3.80
CA ASP A 106 14.31 16.48 2.65
C ASP A 106 15.40 15.41 2.59
N ILE A 107 15.77 15.01 1.37
CA ILE A 107 16.72 13.93 1.15
C ILE A 107 18.14 14.28 1.60
N ALA A 108 18.51 15.56 1.60
CA ALA A 108 19.86 15.99 1.99
C ALA A 108 20.06 15.84 3.50
N SER A 109 19.09 16.27 4.31
CA SER A 109 19.05 16.07 5.75
C SER A 109 18.98 14.58 6.11
N TYR A 110 18.23 13.77 5.34
CA TYR A 110 18.22 12.32 5.52
C TYR A 110 19.60 11.69 5.28
N ARG A 111 20.31 12.09 4.22
CA ARG A 111 21.67 11.60 3.92
C ARG A 111 22.68 12.04 4.98
N GLU A 112 22.56 13.28 5.46
CA GLU A 112 23.39 13.81 6.55
C GLU A 112 23.16 12.99 7.84
N MET A 113 21.89 12.71 8.15
CA MET A 113 21.48 11.91 9.31
C MET A 113 22.00 10.46 9.21
N MET A 114 21.86 9.83 8.04
CA MET A 114 22.31 8.45 7.81
C MET A 114 23.82 8.34 7.51
N ASN A 115 24.54 9.46 7.46
CA ASN A 115 25.96 9.56 7.10
C ASN A 115 26.29 8.93 5.73
N TYR A 116 25.43 9.13 4.74
CA TYR A 116 25.68 8.71 3.35
C TYR A 116 26.59 9.72 2.65
N ARG A 117 27.87 9.34 2.51
CA ARG A 117 28.92 10.15 1.89
C ARG A 117 29.33 9.58 0.53
N ILE A 118 29.84 10.44 -0.36
CA ILE A 118 30.51 10.00 -1.59
C ILE A 118 31.70 9.14 -1.17
N GLY A 119 31.85 7.97 -1.78
CA GLY A 119 33.07 7.18 -1.67
C GLY A 119 34.23 7.89 -2.39
N GLY A 120 34.73 8.97 -1.82
CA GLY A 120 36.13 9.33 -2.01
C GLY A 120 36.95 8.35 -1.17
N ASP A 121 38.03 7.80 -1.72
CA ASP A 121 39.00 7.03 -0.95
C ASP A 121 39.31 7.82 0.33
N ILE A 122 38.88 7.31 1.48
CA ILE A 122 39.30 7.86 2.75
C ILE A 122 40.77 7.47 2.87
N VAL A 123 41.64 8.29 2.29
CA VAL A 123 43.07 8.21 2.51
C VAL A 123 43.28 8.67 3.94
N ILE A 124 43.13 7.72 4.87
CA ILE A 124 43.56 7.91 6.26
C ILE A 124 45.04 8.25 6.15
N SER A 125 45.41 9.46 6.58
CA SER A 125 46.82 9.85 6.56
C SER A 125 47.60 8.82 7.39
N ARG A 126 48.80 8.45 6.94
CA ARG A 126 49.68 7.48 7.66
C ARG A 126 49.97 7.86 9.12
N GLN A 127 49.63 9.08 9.51
CA GLN A 127 49.84 9.62 10.85
C GLN A 127 48.69 9.25 11.80
N GLU A 128 47.45 9.17 11.31
CA GLU A 128 46.27 8.77 12.09
C GLU A 128 46.19 7.25 12.29
N SER A 129 46.76 6.46 11.38
CA SER A 129 46.87 5.00 11.51
C SER A 129 47.81 4.59 12.66
N ARG A 130 48.85 5.39 12.97
CA ARG A 130 49.73 5.12 14.12
C ARG A 130 49.06 5.31 15.47
N LEU A 131 48.00 6.11 15.56
CA LEU A 131 47.25 6.29 16.80
C LEU A 131 46.26 5.15 17.05
N LEU A 132 45.97 4.34 16.03
CA LEU A 132 45.10 3.16 16.10
C LEU A 132 45.89 1.84 16.24
N GLU A 133 47.19 1.86 15.92
CA GLU A 133 48.11 0.77 16.25
C GLU A 133 48.43 0.83 17.75
N ILE A 134 47.56 0.23 18.56
CA ILE A 134 47.96 -0.22 19.89
C ILE A 134 49.11 -1.19 19.66
N ASN A 135 50.32 -0.78 20.07
CA ASN A 135 51.52 -1.60 19.98
C ASN A 135 51.33 -2.85 20.86
N THR A 136 50.91 -3.95 20.26
CA THR A 136 50.65 -5.23 20.90
C THR A 136 51.91 -5.96 21.34
N ASP A 137 53.08 -5.48 20.94
CA ASP A 137 54.35 -6.19 21.14
C ASP A 137 54.96 -5.94 22.52
N ASN A 138 54.45 -4.97 23.30
CA ASN A 138 54.91 -4.72 24.65
C ASN A 138 53.76 -4.52 25.67
N PRO A 139 53.29 -5.60 26.32
CA PRO A 139 52.24 -5.54 27.34
C PRO A 139 52.58 -4.65 28.54
N GLU A 140 53.87 -4.50 28.89
CA GLU A 140 54.30 -3.69 30.04
C GLU A 140 54.16 -2.18 29.80
N ALA A 141 54.23 -1.74 28.54
CA ALA A 141 54.02 -0.34 28.16
C ALA A 141 52.56 0.12 28.35
N MET A 142 51.61 -0.81 28.45
CA MET A 142 50.20 -0.51 28.71
C MET A 142 49.89 -0.23 30.19
N PHE A 143 50.78 -0.63 31.09
CA PHE A 143 50.58 -0.53 32.55
C PHE A 143 51.70 0.23 33.28
N ALA A 144 52.63 0.85 32.55
CA ALA A 144 53.67 1.67 33.14
C ALA A 144 53.06 2.95 33.76
N GLU A 145 52.85 2.90 35.07
CA GLU A 145 52.41 3.99 35.94
C GLU A 145 53.53 5.03 36.14
N LYS A 146 53.94 5.70 35.06
CA LYS A 146 54.82 6.87 35.14
C LYS A 146 54.54 7.84 33.99
N ILE A 147 53.50 8.65 34.21
CA ILE A 147 53.42 9.94 33.55
C ILE A 147 54.38 10.85 34.30
N GLU A 148 55.65 10.88 33.89
CA GLU A 148 56.57 11.93 34.31
C GLU A 148 56.02 13.26 33.78
N THR A 149 55.60 14.09 34.73
CA THR A 149 55.13 15.46 34.55
C THR A 149 56.29 16.35 34.11
N ALA A 150 56.66 16.26 32.85
CA ALA A 150 57.54 17.22 32.19
C ALA A 150 56.71 18.19 31.33
N GLY A 151 56.27 19.29 31.95
CA GLY A 151 56.18 20.58 31.28
C GLY A 151 55.17 20.79 30.14
N ILE A 152 53.95 20.25 30.22
CA ILE A 152 52.85 20.71 29.37
C ILE A 152 51.76 21.27 30.27
N THR A 153 51.63 22.61 30.25
CA THR A 153 50.49 23.34 30.79
C THR A 153 49.22 22.60 30.41
N ALA A 154 48.38 22.28 31.39
CA ALA A 154 47.09 21.63 31.17
C ALA A 154 46.26 22.47 30.18
N GLN A 155 46.39 22.16 28.90
CA GLN A 155 45.44 22.58 27.91
C GLN A 155 44.17 21.82 28.29
N LYS A 156 43.20 22.58 28.79
CA LYS A 156 41.81 22.14 28.96
C LYS A 156 41.53 21.25 27.75
N VAL A 157 41.41 19.93 27.96
CA VAL A 157 40.90 19.05 26.93
C VAL A 157 39.47 19.53 26.75
N SER A 158 39.28 20.45 25.80
CA SER A 158 37.99 20.74 25.23
C SER A 158 37.39 19.39 24.93
N LYS A 159 36.13 19.18 25.34
CA LYS A 159 35.29 18.09 24.81
C LYS A 159 35.71 17.93 23.36
N PRO A 160 36.10 16.73 22.89
CA PRO A 160 36.57 16.59 21.52
C PRO A 160 35.50 17.25 20.67
N GLU A 161 35.84 18.42 20.12
CA GLU A 161 35.07 18.95 19.02
C GLU A 161 35.35 17.87 18.00
N PHE A 162 34.35 16.99 17.81
CA PHE A 162 34.21 16.32 16.55
C PHE A 162 34.17 17.47 15.55
N SER A 163 35.36 17.80 15.05
CA SER A 163 35.52 18.72 13.95
C SER A 163 34.49 18.24 12.95
N ARG A 164 33.60 19.15 12.55
CA ARG A 164 32.78 18.97 11.36
C ARG A 164 33.76 18.90 10.18
N ALA A 165 34.54 17.82 10.10
CA ALA A 165 35.42 17.47 9.02
C ALA A 165 34.53 16.81 7.95
N ALA A 166 33.70 17.66 7.36
CA ALA A 166 33.05 17.46 6.08
C ALA A 166 32.52 18.83 5.67
N GLY A 167 33.05 19.37 4.58
CA GLY A 167 32.38 20.49 3.92
C GLY A 167 30.96 20.08 3.57
N LYS A 168 30.04 21.05 3.47
CA LYS A 168 28.65 20.82 3.01
C LYS A 168 28.56 20.12 1.63
N ASP A 169 29.68 20.00 0.92
CA ASP A 169 29.80 19.49 -0.44
C ASP A 169 30.24 18.00 -0.53
N ASP A 170 30.52 17.32 0.59
CA ASP A 170 30.92 15.89 0.62
C ASP A 170 29.74 14.90 0.51
N PHE A 171 28.51 15.40 0.44
CA PHE A 171 27.31 14.57 0.34
C PHE A 171 26.97 14.26 -1.12
N ASP A 172 26.71 12.99 -1.42
CA ASP A 172 26.38 12.56 -2.78
C ASP A 172 24.99 13.07 -3.16
N ASN A 173 24.95 14.16 -3.93
CA ASN A 173 23.69 14.70 -4.44
C ASN A 173 23.00 13.75 -5.44
N ASN A 174 23.75 12.83 -6.06
CA ASN A 174 23.31 11.91 -7.10
C ASN A 174 23.09 10.46 -6.62
N ALA A 175 23.35 10.13 -5.35
CA ALA A 175 23.04 8.81 -4.80
C ALA A 175 21.53 8.66 -4.56
N TRP A 176 20.83 7.99 -5.48
CA TRP A 176 19.42 7.64 -5.32
C TRP A 176 19.31 6.14 -5.03
N GLU A 177 18.73 5.79 -3.88
CA GLU A 177 18.43 4.39 -3.56
C GLU A 177 17.15 3.93 -4.26
N LEU A 178 16.18 4.84 -4.45
CA LEU A 178 14.87 4.52 -5.01
C LEU A 178 14.29 5.65 -5.84
N ILE A 179 13.83 5.31 -7.06
CA ILE A 179 13.08 6.21 -7.94
C ILE A 179 11.72 5.59 -8.24
N ALA A 180 10.66 6.21 -7.75
CA ALA A 180 9.29 5.80 -8.05
C ALA A 180 8.79 6.48 -9.34
N VAL A 181 8.54 5.68 -10.39
CA VAL A 181 8.01 6.17 -11.67
C VAL A 181 6.54 5.75 -11.82
N LYS A 182 5.64 6.73 -11.94
CA LYS A 182 4.23 6.48 -12.23
C LYS A 182 3.97 6.60 -13.72
N LEU A 183 3.58 5.50 -14.35
CA LEU A 183 3.16 5.48 -15.75
C LEU A 183 1.79 6.14 -15.92
N LYS A 184 1.61 6.91 -17.01
CA LYS A 184 0.33 7.54 -17.34
C LYS A 184 -0.75 6.50 -17.68
N ASP A 185 -0.34 5.46 -18.39
CA ASP A 185 -1.21 4.36 -18.80
C ASP A 185 -1.07 3.18 -17.81
N HIS A 186 -2.21 2.71 -17.28
CA HIS A 186 -2.24 1.67 -16.24
C HIS A 186 -2.22 0.24 -16.83
N ASN A 187 -2.11 0.11 -18.15
CA ASN A 187 -2.13 -1.18 -18.84
C ASN A 187 -0.96 -2.09 -18.41
N GLN A 188 -1.28 -3.28 -17.88
CA GLN A 188 -0.31 -4.26 -17.38
C GLN A 188 0.68 -4.72 -18.46
N LYS A 189 0.24 -4.84 -19.71
CA LYS A 189 1.13 -5.23 -20.83
C LYS A 189 2.18 -4.17 -21.10
N LYS A 190 1.79 -2.89 -21.14
CA LYS A 190 2.71 -1.76 -21.34
C LYS A 190 3.69 -1.64 -20.18
N ARG A 191 3.22 -1.84 -18.94
CA ARG A 191 4.10 -1.86 -17.75
C ARG A 191 5.24 -2.88 -17.90
N ALA A 192 4.93 -4.10 -18.32
CA ALA A 192 5.94 -5.15 -18.50
C ALA A 192 6.94 -4.81 -19.62
N VAL A 193 6.47 -4.21 -20.72
CA VAL A 193 7.33 -3.78 -21.83
C VAL A 193 8.27 -2.66 -21.39
N THR A 194 7.75 -1.61 -20.75
CA THR A 194 8.57 -0.48 -20.28
C THR A 194 9.63 -0.91 -19.27
N ILE A 195 9.32 -1.87 -18.37
CA ILE A 195 10.31 -2.38 -17.42
C ILE A 195 11.45 -3.11 -18.13
N ARG A 196 11.14 -3.90 -19.18
CA ARG A 196 12.16 -4.57 -19.98
C ARG A 196 13.03 -3.57 -20.73
N GLU A 197 12.41 -2.56 -21.36
CA GLU A 197 13.13 -1.49 -22.07
C GLU A 197 14.07 -0.72 -21.12
N LEU A 198 13.59 -0.36 -19.93
CA LEU A 198 14.40 0.33 -18.92
C LEU A 198 15.60 -0.52 -18.47
N ASN A 199 15.37 -1.81 -18.18
CA ASN A 199 16.45 -2.71 -17.78
C ASN A 199 17.48 -2.93 -18.89
N ASN A 200 17.06 -2.95 -20.16
CA ASN A 200 17.99 -3.01 -21.29
C ASN A 200 18.85 -1.74 -21.36
N ILE A 201 18.24 -0.56 -21.23
CA ILE A 201 18.96 0.72 -21.22
C ILE A 201 19.95 0.79 -20.05
N PHE A 202 19.57 0.29 -18.87
CA PHE A 202 20.48 0.25 -17.71
C PHE A 202 21.67 -0.67 -17.97
N THR A 203 21.45 -1.81 -18.63
CA THR A 203 22.52 -2.73 -19.00
C THR A 203 23.44 -2.14 -20.08
N GLU A 204 22.88 -1.50 -21.12
CA GLU A 204 23.64 -0.85 -22.20
C GLU A 204 24.50 0.32 -21.68
N LYS A 205 23.97 1.11 -20.76
CA LYS A 205 24.67 2.27 -20.17
C LYS A 205 25.53 1.92 -18.96
N ASN A 206 25.61 0.64 -18.59
CA ASN A 206 26.34 0.16 -17.41
C ASN A 206 25.93 0.90 -16.12
N ILE A 207 24.63 1.14 -15.96
CA ILE A 207 24.04 1.77 -14.77
C ILE A 207 23.62 0.65 -13.82
N ASP A 208 24.14 0.67 -12.59
CA ASP A 208 23.76 -0.28 -11.53
C ASP A 208 22.37 0.04 -10.97
N ALA A 209 21.33 -0.18 -11.79
CA ALA A 209 19.94 0.03 -11.43
C ALA A 209 19.06 -1.05 -12.04
N LYS A 210 18.01 -1.44 -11.32
CA LYS A 210 17.03 -2.43 -11.76
C LYS A 210 15.62 -1.89 -11.66
N ALA A 211 14.94 -1.76 -12.80
CA ALA A 211 13.51 -1.48 -12.84
C ALA A 211 12.74 -2.74 -12.42
N VAL A 212 11.94 -2.59 -11.35
CA VAL A 212 11.07 -3.63 -10.82
C VAL A 212 9.63 -3.13 -10.70
N THR A 213 8.66 -4.04 -10.69
CA THR A 213 7.26 -3.66 -10.44
C THR A 213 7.07 -3.23 -8.99
N TRP A 214 6.05 -2.41 -8.74
CA TRP A 214 5.67 -2.05 -7.37
C TRP A 214 5.29 -3.29 -6.54
N GLU A 215 4.77 -4.35 -7.16
CA GLU A 215 4.38 -5.59 -6.48
C GLU A 215 5.60 -6.36 -5.99
N THR A 216 6.61 -6.51 -6.85
CA THR A 216 7.88 -7.14 -6.47
C THR A 216 8.63 -6.30 -5.44
N PHE A 217 8.53 -4.97 -5.53
CA PHE A 217 9.16 -4.06 -4.59
C PHE A 217 8.49 -4.06 -3.21
N ALA A 218 7.16 -4.03 -3.17
CA ALA A 218 6.38 -4.09 -1.93
C ALA A 218 6.49 -5.44 -1.19
N GLY A 219 7.10 -6.45 -1.82
CA GLY A 219 7.50 -7.71 -1.19
C GLY A 219 6.34 -8.42 -0.49
N ALA A 220 6.52 -8.69 0.81
CA ALA A 220 5.53 -9.38 1.63
C ALA A 220 4.15 -8.68 1.64
N MET A 221 4.12 -7.34 1.58
CA MET A 221 2.88 -6.57 1.64
C MET A 221 2.01 -6.79 0.38
N ALA A 222 2.64 -6.82 -0.80
CA ALA A 222 1.93 -7.15 -2.04
C ALA A 222 1.46 -8.61 -2.05
N GLY A 223 2.26 -9.52 -1.50
CA GLY A 223 1.88 -10.93 -1.32
C GLY A 223 0.63 -11.08 -0.45
N PHE A 224 0.56 -10.37 0.69
CA PHE A 224 -0.58 -10.37 1.59
C PHE A 224 -1.87 -9.87 0.92
N ILE A 225 -1.81 -8.73 0.21
CA ILE A 225 -2.95 -8.17 -0.51
C ILE A 225 -3.45 -9.13 -1.60
N LYS A 226 -2.53 -9.77 -2.34
CA LYS A 226 -2.89 -10.80 -3.33
C LYS A 226 -3.55 -12.01 -2.67
N GLY A 227 -3.04 -12.45 -1.51
CA GLY A 227 -3.60 -13.55 -0.74
C GLY A 227 -5.06 -13.32 -0.35
N ILE A 228 -5.37 -12.14 0.22
CA ILE A 228 -6.74 -11.76 0.55
C ILE A 228 -7.63 -11.75 -0.70
N ARG A 229 -7.14 -11.13 -1.79
CA ARG A 229 -7.88 -11.07 -3.05
C ARG A 229 -8.22 -12.46 -3.58
N THR A 230 -7.25 -13.37 -3.60
CA THR A 230 -7.46 -14.76 -4.03
C THR A 230 -8.43 -15.48 -3.11
N GLY A 231 -8.33 -15.31 -1.79
CA GLY A 231 -9.27 -15.88 -0.83
C GLY A 231 -10.71 -15.45 -1.09
N LEU A 232 -10.94 -14.17 -1.35
CA LEU A 232 -12.26 -13.64 -1.72
C LEU A 232 -12.77 -14.25 -3.03
N PHE A 233 -11.92 -14.41 -4.05
CA PHE A 233 -12.31 -15.06 -5.30
C PHE A 233 -12.68 -16.53 -5.12
N VAL A 234 -11.96 -17.27 -4.28
CA VAL A 234 -12.29 -18.65 -3.93
C VAL A 234 -13.65 -18.71 -3.25
N PHE A 235 -13.91 -17.82 -2.30
CA PHE A 235 -15.19 -17.73 -1.60
C PHE A 235 -16.35 -17.42 -2.56
N VAL A 236 -16.18 -16.44 -3.44
CA VAL A 236 -17.19 -16.11 -4.48
C VAL A 236 -17.43 -17.30 -5.42
N SER A 237 -16.37 -18.02 -5.81
CA SER A 237 -16.49 -19.21 -6.65
C SER A 237 -17.31 -20.31 -5.96
N LEU A 238 -17.14 -20.48 -4.65
CA LEU A 238 -17.92 -21.43 -3.86
C LEU A 238 -19.41 -21.06 -3.85
N ILE A 239 -19.74 -19.76 -3.70
CA ILE A 239 -21.13 -19.28 -3.78
C ILE A 239 -21.74 -19.63 -5.14
N PHE A 240 -21.00 -19.45 -6.24
CA PHE A 240 -21.47 -19.82 -7.57
C PHE A 240 -21.71 -21.32 -7.71
N ILE A 241 -20.84 -22.17 -7.15
CA ILE A 241 -21.04 -23.63 -7.17
C ILE A 241 -22.33 -24.00 -6.43
N VAL A 242 -22.56 -23.42 -5.24
CA VAL A 242 -23.79 -23.65 -4.47
C VAL A 242 -25.01 -23.18 -5.26
N ALA A 243 -24.95 -22.01 -5.90
CA ALA A 243 -26.03 -21.50 -6.73
C ALA A 243 -26.36 -22.43 -7.91
N ILE A 244 -25.33 -22.97 -8.60
CA ILE A 244 -25.52 -23.95 -9.69
C ILE A 244 -26.26 -25.19 -9.19
N ILE A 245 -25.87 -25.72 -8.03
CA ILE A 245 -26.51 -26.92 -7.46
C ILE A 245 -27.98 -26.64 -7.13
N ILE A 246 -28.28 -25.48 -6.54
CA ILE A 246 -29.66 -25.07 -6.21
C ILE A 246 -30.49 -24.99 -7.50
N ILE A 247 -30.02 -24.25 -8.50
CA ILE A 247 -30.73 -24.07 -9.78
C ILE A 247 -30.92 -25.43 -10.46
N MET A 248 -29.87 -26.26 -10.48
CA MET A 248 -29.92 -27.59 -11.07
C MET A 248 -31.00 -28.47 -10.42
N ASN A 249 -31.09 -28.46 -9.09
CA ASN A 249 -32.10 -29.24 -8.37
C ASN A 249 -33.52 -28.74 -8.65
N THR A 250 -33.72 -27.43 -8.65
CA THR A 250 -35.04 -26.84 -8.96
C THR A 250 -35.47 -27.15 -10.40
N LEU A 251 -34.57 -27.00 -11.37
CA LEU A 251 -34.87 -27.31 -12.78
C LEU A 251 -35.11 -28.81 -12.98
N ALA A 252 -34.33 -29.67 -12.34
CA ALA A 252 -34.55 -31.12 -12.41
C ALA A 252 -35.94 -31.48 -11.90
N MET A 253 -36.37 -30.94 -10.76
CA MET A 253 -37.72 -31.15 -10.24
C MET A 253 -38.80 -30.66 -11.20
N SER A 254 -38.68 -29.42 -11.69
CA SER A 254 -39.63 -28.84 -12.65
C SER A 254 -39.75 -29.66 -13.94
N THR A 255 -38.63 -30.21 -14.45
CA THR A 255 -38.67 -31.10 -15.64
C THR A 255 -39.36 -32.44 -15.39
N LEU A 256 -39.30 -32.95 -14.15
CA LEU A 256 -39.96 -34.20 -13.78
C LEU A 256 -41.47 -34.00 -13.62
N GLU A 257 -41.90 -32.90 -13.02
CA GLU A 257 -43.32 -32.54 -12.90
C GLU A 257 -43.98 -32.38 -14.26
N ARG A 258 -43.28 -31.78 -15.23
CA ARG A 258 -43.78 -31.56 -16.60
C ARG A 258 -43.43 -32.70 -17.57
N SER A 259 -43.03 -33.86 -17.06
CA SER A 259 -42.57 -34.99 -17.88
C SER A 259 -43.63 -35.49 -18.88
N ALA A 260 -44.90 -35.49 -18.50
CA ALA A 260 -46.02 -35.86 -19.37
C ALA A 260 -46.18 -34.90 -20.57
N GLU A 261 -46.10 -33.59 -20.32
CA GLU A 261 -46.14 -32.56 -21.37
C GLU A 261 -44.98 -32.72 -22.36
N LEU A 262 -43.77 -32.95 -21.84
CA LEU A 262 -42.56 -33.15 -22.65
C LEU A 262 -42.65 -34.45 -23.48
N GLY A 263 -43.22 -35.52 -22.91
CA GLY A 263 -43.44 -36.79 -23.60
C GLY A 263 -44.48 -36.67 -24.72
N MET A 264 -45.58 -35.95 -24.48
CA MET A 264 -46.60 -35.66 -25.49
C MET A 264 -46.03 -34.82 -26.64
N MET A 265 -45.23 -33.79 -26.35
CA MET A 265 -44.55 -33.02 -27.40
C MET A 265 -43.66 -33.90 -28.29
N ARG A 266 -42.98 -34.90 -27.70
CA ARG A 266 -42.19 -35.88 -28.48
C ARG A 266 -43.06 -36.81 -29.31
N ALA A 267 -44.23 -37.21 -28.82
CA ALA A 267 -45.18 -38.04 -29.56
C ALA A 267 -45.74 -37.33 -30.80
N VAL A 268 -45.94 -36.01 -30.73
CA VAL A 268 -46.38 -35.17 -31.86
C VAL A 268 -45.22 -34.81 -32.82
N GLY A 269 -43.99 -35.23 -32.51
CA GLY A 269 -42.82 -35.11 -33.41
C GLY A 269 -41.78 -34.05 -33.02
N ALA A 270 -41.86 -33.47 -31.82
CA ALA A 270 -40.83 -32.53 -31.36
C ALA A 270 -39.46 -33.22 -31.21
N ARG A 271 -38.43 -32.60 -31.79
CA ARG A 271 -37.04 -33.10 -31.70
C ARG A 271 -36.49 -32.85 -30.30
N ARG A 272 -35.62 -33.75 -29.81
CA ARG A 272 -34.91 -33.58 -28.51
C ARG A 272 -34.23 -32.22 -28.37
N LYS A 273 -33.62 -31.71 -29.45
CA LYS A 273 -32.99 -30.39 -29.47
C LYS A 273 -33.99 -29.24 -29.22
N PHE A 274 -35.23 -29.36 -29.73
CA PHE A 274 -36.26 -28.33 -29.54
C PHE A 274 -36.65 -28.21 -28.07
N ILE A 275 -36.89 -29.34 -27.40
CA ILE A 275 -37.18 -29.37 -25.96
C ILE A 275 -36.01 -28.80 -25.16
N GLY A 276 -34.76 -29.10 -25.56
CA GLY A 276 -33.59 -28.55 -24.91
C GLY A 276 -33.46 -27.03 -25.05
N PHE A 277 -33.73 -26.48 -26.25
CA PHE A 277 -33.75 -25.03 -26.45
C PHE A 277 -34.90 -24.34 -25.72
N MET A 278 -36.06 -24.99 -25.60
CA MET A 278 -37.18 -24.48 -24.80
C MET A 278 -36.79 -24.34 -23.32
N LEU A 279 -36.22 -25.40 -22.71
CA LEU A 279 -35.76 -25.37 -21.32
C LEU A 279 -34.62 -24.36 -21.09
N LEU A 280 -33.67 -24.28 -22.03
CA LEU A 280 -32.63 -23.26 -22.00
C LEU A 280 -33.22 -21.85 -22.08
N GLY A 281 -34.23 -21.63 -22.93
CA GLY A 281 -34.91 -20.34 -23.08
C GLY A 281 -35.64 -19.92 -21.80
N GLU A 282 -36.35 -20.84 -21.15
CA GLU A 282 -37.03 -20.60 -19.87
C GLU A 282 -36.01 -20.21 -18.78
N THR A 283 -34.95 -21.01 -18.64
CA THR A 283 -33.91 -20.76 -17.63
C THR A 283 -33.14 -19.48 -17.92
N PHE A 284 -32.82 -19.21 -19.19
CA PHE A 284 -32.12 -18.01 -19.62
C PHE A 284 -32.97 -16.76 -19.36
N THR A 285 -34.29 -16.82 -19.61
CA THR A 285 -35.19 -15.69 -19.34
C THR A 285 -35.23 -15.38 -17.85
N LEU A 286 -35.38 -16.40 -17.01
CA LEU A 286 -35.34 -16.24 -15.55
C LEU A 286 -33.99 -15.68 -15.09
N SER A 287 -32.89 -16.25 -15.57
CA SER A 287 -31.54 -15.82 -15.22
C SER A 287 -31.22 -14.40 -15.69
N ALA A 288 -31.69 -14.01 -16.87
CA ALA A 288 -31.49 -12.67 -17.42
C ALA A 288 -32.25 -11.62 -16.62
N ILE A 289 -33.50 -11.91 -16.23
CA ILE A 289 -34.32 -11.00 -15.41
C ILE A 289 -33.72 -10.85 -14.01
N PHE A 290 -33.57 -11.96 -13.27
CA PHE A 290 -33.13 -11.90 -11.88
C PHE A 290 -31.64 -11.59 -11.74
N GLY A 291 -30.80 -12.11 -12.63
CA GLY A 291 -29.37 -11.78 -12.64
C GLY A 291 -29.10 -10.37 -13.14
N GLY A 292 -29.88 -9.86 -14.11
CA GLY A 292 -29.86 -8.45 -14.50
C GLY A 292 -30.25 -7.53 -13.35
N LEU A 293 -31.35 -7.85 -12.64
CA LEU A 293 -31.74 -7.15 -11.41
C LEU A 293 -30.64 -7.22 -10.34
N GLY A 294 -29.98 -8.38 -10.17
CA GLY A 294 -28.86 -8.54 -9.25
C GLY A 294 -27.69 -7.61 -9.57
N ILE A 295 -27.33 -7.48 -10.85
CA ILE A 295 -26.26 -6.56 -11.31
C ILE A 295 -26.67 -5.10 -11.03
N ILE A 296 -27.91 -4.73 -11.33
CA ILE A 296 -28.42 -3.37 -11.09
C ILE A 296 -28.42 -3.05 -9.59
N CYS A 297 -28.97 -3.95 -8.76
CA CYS A 297 -28.98 -3.80 -7.31
C CYS A 297 -27.57 -3.71 -6.73
N GLY A 298 -26.63 -4.55 -7.21
CA GLY A 298 -25.23 -4.50 -6.80
C GLY A 298 -24.57 -3.17 -7.16
N GLY A 299 -24.78 -2.66 -8.38
CA GLY A 299 -24.29 -1.37 -8.82
C GLY A 299 -24.88 -0.20 -8.01
N LEU A 300 -26.20 -0.22 -7.77
CA LEU A 300 -26.88 0.78 -6.95
C LEU A 300 -26.35 0.78 -5.51
N MET A 301 -26.19 -0.40 -4.92
CA MET A 301 -25.65 -0.55 -3.56
C MET A 301 -24.21 -0.02 -3.49
N SER A 302 -23.39 -0.31 -4.50
CA SER A 302 -22.03 0.24 -4.62
C SER A 302 -22.03 1.77 -4.67
N ALA A 303 -22.93 2.35 -5.46
CA ALA A 303 -23.07 3.81 -5.58
C ALA A 303 -23.55 4.46 -4.28
N ILE A 304 -24.53 3.84 -3.60
CA ILE A 304 -25.06 4.31 -2.31
C ILE A 304 -23.95 4.29 -1.25
N PHE A 305 -23.20 3.20 -1.14
CA PHE A 305 -22.09 3.11 -0.19
C PHE A 305 -20.99 4.13 -0.49
N SER A 306 -20.65 4.32 -1.76
CA SER A 306 -19.68 5.33 -2.16
C SER A 306 -20.16 6.76 -1.87
N TYR A 307 -21.46 7.04 -1.95
CA TYR A 307 -22.03 8.35 -1.64
C TYR A 307 -22.06 8.62 -0.12
N LEU A 308 -22.41 7.61 0.68
CA LEU A 308 -22.47 7.70 2.14
C LEU A 308 -21.10 7.90 2.81
N LYS A 309 -19.99 7.62 2.10
CA LYS A 309 -18.60 7.78 2.58
C LYS A 309 -18.41 7.24 4.00
N LEU A 310 -18.87 6.01 4.23
CA LEU A 310 -18.80 5.38 5.55
C LEU A 310 -17.35 5.30 6.04
N PRO A 311 -17.00 5.91 7.18
CA PRO A 311 -15.63 5.99 7.64
C PRO A 311 -15.14 4.60 8.07
N VAL A 312 -14.02 4.17 7.50
CA VAL A 312 -13.39 2.90 7.86
C VAL A 312 -12.40 3.17 8.98
N LYS A 313 -12.77 2.82 10.22
CA LYS A 313 -11.89 3.04 11.39
C LYS A 313 -10.74 2.04 11.48
N ASN A 314 -10.93 0.82 10.99
CA ASN A 314 -9.94 -0.25 11.08
C ASN A 314 -8.85 -0.05 10.01
N GLU A 315 -7.59 0.04 10.45
CA GLU A 315 -6.42 0.22 9.58
C GLU A 315 -6.29 -0.91 8.55
N MET A 316 -6.57 -2.16 8.94
CA MET A 316 -6.54 -3.30 8.02
C MET A 316 -7.55 -3.12 6.88
N MET A 317 -8.75 -2.65 7.20
CA MET A 317 -9.78 -2.40 6.18
C MET A 317 -9.41 -1.23 5.28
N GLN A 318 -8.75 -0.18 5.79
CA GLN A 318 -8.24 0.92 4.97
C GLN A 318 -7.17 0.48 3.96
N ILE A 319 -6.31 -0.48 4.33
CA ILE A 319 -5.33 -1.07 3.42
C ILE A 319 -6.03 -1.83 2.29
N ILE A 320 -7.06 -2.61 2.62
CA ILE A 320 -7.79 -3.44 1.64
C ILE A 320 -8.62 -2.56 0.68
N THR A 321 -9.30 -1.54 1.21
CA THR A 321 -10.15 -0.64 0.40
C THR A 321 -9.36 0.45 -0.31
N GLY A 322 -8.11 0.70 0.10
CA GLY A 322 -7.26 1.76 -0.44
C GLY A 322 -7.74 3.18 -0.12
N ASN A 323 -8.77 3.34 0.71
CA ASN A 323 -9.41 4.62 1.03
C ASN A 323 -9.79 4.70 2.51
N ALA A 324 -9.88 5.92 3.04
CA ALA A 324 -10.30 6.16 4.43
C ALA A 324 -11.81 5.91 4.66
N TRP A 325 -12.58 5.77 3.58
CA TRP A 325 -13.99 5.42 3.59
C TRP A 325 -14.26 4.26 2.63
N TYR A 326 -15.36 3.56 2.86
CA TYR A 326 -15.76 2.45 2.01
C TYR A 326 -16.32 2.99 0.68
N ALA A 327 -15.51 2.90 -0.38
CA ALA A 327 -15.86 3.33 -1.73
C ALA A 327 -15.67 2.15 -2.70
N PRO A 328 -16.63 1.22 -2.76
CA PRO A 328 -16.59 0.17 -3.77
C PRO A 328 -16.73 0.79 -5.16
N GLU A 329 -15.74 0.55 -6.02
CA GLU A 329 -15.78 0.96 -7.41
C GLU A 329 -16.48 -0.15 -8.21
N PHE A 330 -17.56 0.22 -8.92
CA PHE A 330 -18.24 -0.68 -9.84
C PHE A 330 -17.97 -0.22 -11.27
N THR A 331 -17.14 -0.96 -11.99
CA THR A 331 -16.74 -0.63 -13.35
C THR A 331 -17.61 -1.36 -14.37
N ALA A 332 -17.75 -0.81 -15.57
CA ALA A 332 -18.42 -1.50 -16.69
C ALA A 332 -17.78 -2.87 -17.01
N ALA A 333 -16.47 -3.02 -16.77
CA ALA A 333 -15.77 -4.29 -16.89
C ALA A 333 -16.31 -5.33 -15.89
N ASP A 334 -16.60 -4.92 -14.65
CA ASP A 334 -17.14 -5.81 -13.61
C ASP A 334 -18.55 -6.27 -13.99
N ALA A 335 -19.37 -5.36 -14.49
CA ALA A 335 -20.69 -5.69 -15.04
C ALA A 335 -20.60 -6.72 -16.18
N LEU A 336 -19.66 -6.53 -17.12
CA LEU A 336 -19.46 -7.46 -18.23
C LEU A 336 -19.01 -8.84 -17.74
N THR A 337 -18.07 -8.90 -16.78
CA THR A 337 -17.67 -10.17 -16.17
C THR A 337 -18.82 -10.84 -15.43
N GLY A 338 -19.69 -10.07 -14.78
CA GLY A 338 -20.91 -10.56 -14.13
C GLY A 338 -21.87 -11.19 -15.14
N ILE A 339 -22.08 -10.55 -16.28
CA ILE A 339 -22.91 -11.08 -17.38
C ILE A 339 -22.32 -12.38 -17.93
N ILE A 340 -21.01 -12.43 -18.16
CA ILE A 340 -20.33 -13.65 -18.64
C ILE A 340 -20.49 -14.80 -17.64
N LEU A 341 -20.28 -14.53 -16.35
CA LEU A 341 -20.45 -15.52 -15.29
C LEU A 341 -21.90 -15.98 -15.14
N LEU A 342 -22.86 -15.07 -15.29
CA LEU A 342 -24.28 -15.40 -15.29
C LEU A 342 -24.61 -16.37 -16.42
N ILE A 343 -24.20 -16.06 -17.65
CA ILE A 343 -24.40 -16.95 -18.81
C ILE A 343 -23.76 -18.32 -18.55
N LEU A 344 -22.52 -18.33 -18.03
CA LEU A 344 -21.82 -19.57 -17.70
C LEU A 344 -22.60 -20.42 -16.68
N VAL A 345 -23.04 -19.81 -15.59
CA VAL A 345 -23.82 -20.46 -14.52
C VAL A 345 -25.14 -21.00 -15.05
N THR A 346 -25.87 -20.22 -15.86
CA THR A 346 -27.12 -20.65 -16.49
C THR A 346 -26.90 -21.87 -17.37
N VAL A 347 -25.88 -21.83 -18.24
CA VAL A 347 -25.57 -22.96 -19.13
C VAL A 347 -25.19 -24.20 -18.33
N LEU A 348 -24.30 -24.07 -17.34
CA LEU A 348 -23.85 -25.20 -16.51
C LEU A 348 -25.00 -25.83 -15.73
N SER A 349 -25.90 -25.02 -15.18
CA SER A 349 -27.04 -25.52 -14.38
C SER A 349 -28.04 -26.34 -15.19
N VAL A 350 -28.18 -26.05 -16.48
CA VAL A 350 -29.16 -26.70 -17.37
C VAL A 350 -28.65 -28.02 -17.96
N ILE A 351 -27.34 -28.29 -17.93
CA ILE A 351 -26.73 -29.52 -18.49
C ILE A 351 -27.36 -30.79 -17.90
N TYR A 352 -27.58 -30.82 -16.58
CA TYR A 352 -28.11 -32.01 -15.92
C TYR A 352 -29.61 -32.23 -16.17
N PRO A 353 -30.51 -31.23 -15.96
CA PRO A 353 -31.93 -31.34 -16.33
C PRO A 353 -32.16 -31.71 -17.81
N LEU A 354 -31.34 -31.19 -18.73
CA LEU A 354 -31.39 -31.56 -20.15
C LEU A 354 -31.20 -33.07 -20.36
N ARG A 355 -30.24 -33.68 -19.66
CA ARG A 355 -29.99 -35.12 -19.75
C ARG A 355 -31.18 -35.93 -19.23
N ILE A 356 -31.82 -35.47 -18.15
CA ILE A 356 -33.02 -36.11 -17.60
C ILE A 356 -34.16 -36.05 -18.63
N SER A 357 -34.42 -34.86 -19.18
CA SER A 357 -35.48 -34.63 -20.17
C SER A 357 -35.38 -35.56 -21.39
N PHE A 358 -34.15 -35.83 -21.87
CA PHE A 358 -33.96 -36.71 -23.03
C PHE A 358 -34.25 -38.19 -22.77
N ARG A 359 -34.19 -38.63 -21.51
CA ARG A 359 -34.46 -40.02 -21.11
C ARG A 359 -35.95 -40.34 -20.97
N ILE A 360 -36.83 -39.34 -20.96
CA ILE A 360 -38.28 -39.55 -20.85
C ILE A 360 -38.80 -40.17 -22.16
N SER A 361 -39.34 -41.38 -22.07
CA SER A 361 -39.93 -42.11 -23.19
C SER A 361 -41.33 -41.58 -23.52
N PRO A 362 -41.71 -41.45 -24.82
CA PRO A 362 -43.07 -41.09 -25.20
C PRO A 362 -44.13 -42.10 -24.73
N LEU A 363 -43.77 -43.39 -24.60
CA LEU A 363 -44.69 -44.44 -24.14
C LEU A 363 -45.01 -44.27 -22.65
N ASP A 364 -43.97 -44.12 -21.82
CA ASP A 364 -44.09 -43.96 -20.37
C ASP A 364 -44.89 -42.70 -19.98
N ALA A 365 -44.90 -41.68 -20.85
CA ALA A 365 -45.65 -40.45 -20.63
C ALA A 365 -47.16 -40.61 -20.86
N VAL A 366 -47.58 -41.55 -21.70
CA VAL A 366 -49.01 -41.80 -22.00
C VAL A 366 -49.61 -42.83 -21.04
N GLU A 367 -48.81 -43.79 -20.55
CA GLU A 367 -49.26 -44.78 -19.54
C GLU A 367 -49.43 -44.20 -18.12
N ARG A 368 -48.85 -43.03 -17.83
CA ARG A 368 -48.86 -42.43 -16.48
C ARG A 368 -50.10 -41.58 -16.15
N ASN A 369 -51.10 -41.55 -17.03
CA ASN A 369 -52.25 -40.65 -16.96
C ASN A 369 -53.56 -41.37 -16.62
#